data_AF-A0A7V1WBS5-F1
#
_entry.id   AF-A0A7V1WBS5-F1
#
_cell.length_a   1.000
_cell.length_b   1.000
_cell.length_c   1.000
_cell.angle_alpha   90.00
_cell.angle_beta   90.00
_cell.angle_gamma   90.00
#
_symmetry.space_group_name_H-M   'P 1'
#
loop_
_entity.id
_entity.type
_entity.pdbx_description
1 polymer ?
#
loop_
_entity_poly.entity_id
_entity_poly.type
_entity_poly.pdbx_seq_one_letter_code
_entity_poly.pdbx_strand_id
1 'polypeptide(L)'
;MSAYGSVPDEDVKAVRSAVRVAGRVASALPAGAAPWRSLAYELVLEGILSDWVANGTNQLEPDDEEDLTSLMLLAADVALEHPEEALRETTFRVVLRQAMADWTANWNLEE
;
A
#
# COMPACT_ATOMS: atom_id res chain seq x y z
N MET A 1 -11.14 -13.57 -25.14
CA MET A 1 -9.88 -12.81 -25.32
C MET A 1 -9.99 -11.58 -24.45
N SER A 2 -9.03 -11.40 -23.54
CA SER A 2 -8.91 -10.19 -22.71
C SER A 2 -8.87 -8.94 -23.60
N ALA A 3 -9.41 -7.82 -23.11
CA ALA A 3 -9.30 -6.52 -23.79
C ALA A 3 -7.83 -6.06 -23.97
N TYR A 4 -6.91 -6.71 -23.25
CA TYR A 4 -5.47 -6.44 -23.25
C TYR A 4 -4.66 -7.55 -23.95
N GLY A 5 -5.27 -8.29 -24.89
CA GLY A 5 -4.57 -9.29 -25.69
C GLY A 5 -4.27 -10.58 -24.91
N SER A 6 -2.99 -10.84 -24.63
CA SER A 6 -2.51 -12.08 -23.98
C SER A 6 -2.52 -12.04 -22.46
N VAL A 7 -2.90 -10.91 -21.85
CA VAL A 7 -2.96 -10.80 -20.38
C VAL A 7 -4.15 -11.61 -19.86
N PRO A 8 -3.93 -12.57 -18.94
CA PRO A 8 -5.00 -13.34 -18.29
C PRO A 8 -6.06 -12.43 -17.65
N ASP A 9 -7.33 -12.84 -17.71
CA ASP A 9 -8.43 -12.05 -17.13
C ASP A 9 -8.32 -11.96 -15.59
N GLU A 10 -7.69 -12.95 -14.95
CA GLU A 10 -7.40 -12.95 -13.51
C GLU A 10 -6.37 -11.87 -13.12
N ASP A 11 -5.30 -11.72 -13.90
CA ASP A 11 -4.29 -10.67 -13.72
C ASP A 11 -4.91 -9.27 -13.85
N VAL A 12 -5.79 -9.09 -14.85
CA VAL A 12 -6.52 -7.83 -15.03
C VAL A 12 -7.39 -7.52 -13.83
N LYS A 13 -8.07 -8.52 -13.25
CA LYS A 13 -8.89 -8.36 -12.04
C LYS A 13 -8.01 -8.04 -10.83
N ALA A 14 -6.87 -8.72 -10.67
CA ALA A 14 -5.91 -8.50 -9.59
C ALA A 14 -5.39 -7.06 -9.60
N VAL A 15 -4.88 -6.58 -10.74
CA VAL A 15 -4.39 -5.19 -10.89
C VAL A 15 -5.50 -4.17 -10.58
N ARG A 16 -6.73 -4.41 -11.07
CA ARG A 16 -7.87 -3.53 -10.74
C ARG A 16 -8.20 -3.54 -9.25
N SER A 17 -8.10 -4.69 -8.61
CA SER A 17 -8.29 -4.81 -7.16
C SER A 17 -7.22 -4.03 -6.40
N ALA A 18 -5.94 -4.21 -6.76
CA ALA A 18 -4.81 -3.50 -6.18
C ALA A 18 -4.97 -1.97 -6.29
N VAL A 19 -5.30 -1.47 -7.48
CA VAL A 19 -5.53 -0.02 -7.71
C VAL A 19 -6.67 0.50 -6.85
N ARG A 20 -7.76 -0.26 -6.70
CA ARG A 20 -8.91 0.12 -5.88
C ARG A 20 -8.54 0.16 -4.40
N VAL A 21 -7.86 -0.86 -3.89
CA VAL A 21 -7.44 -0.96 -2.48
C VAL A 21 -6.44 0.15 -2.15
N ALA A 22 -5.39 0.33 -2.96
CA ALA A 22 -4.43 1.41 -2.78
C ALA A 22 -5.10 2.80 -2.77
N GLY A 23 -6.09 3.01 -3.64
CA GLY A 23 -6.88 4.24 -3.67
C GLY A 23 -7.70 4.48 -2.40
N ARG A 24 -8.30 3.43 -1.83
CA ARG A 24 -9.06 3.52 -0.56
C ARG A 24 -8.15 3.77 0.63
N VAL A 25 -7.08 3.00 0.74
CA VAL A 25 -6.05 3.16 1.79
C VAL A 25 -5.52 4.59 1.77
N ALA A 26 -5.03 5.09 0.62
CA ALA A 26 -4.52 6.45 0.52
C ALA A 26 -5.57 7.54 0.84
N SER A 27 -6.85 7.27 0.55
CA SER A 27 -7.95 8.19 0.88
C SER A 27 -8.24 8.28 2.37
N ALA A 28 -7.83 7.28 3.17
CA ALA A 28 -7.99 7.26 4.62
C ALA A 28 -6.96 8.13 5.36
N LEU A 29 -5.99 8.73 4.66
CA LEU A 29 -5.01 9.63 5.30
C LEU A 29 -5.70 10.78 6.06
N PRO A 30 -5.20 11.13 7.26
CA PRO A 30 -5.72 12.24 8.03
C PRO A 30 -5.44 13.58 7.33
N ALA A 31 -6.24 14.60 7.65
CA ALA A 31 -6.15 15.92 7.02
C ALA A 31 -4.74 16.55 7.08
N GLY A 32 -4.01 16.36 8.18
CA GLY A 32 -2.63 16.85 8.34
C GLY A 32 -1.61 16.19 7.39
N ALA A 33 -1.91 15.00 6.88
CA ALA A 33 -1.09 14.23 5.94
C ALA A 33 -1.69 14.22 4.52
N ALA A 34 -2.78 14.95 4.26
CA ALA A 34 -3.46 14.96 2.97
C ALA A 34 -2.55 15.26 1.76
N PRO A 35 -1.51 16.13 1.85
CA PRO A 35 -0.56 16.34 0.75
C PRO A 35 0.21 15.08 0.34
N TRP A 36 0.36 14.08 1.23
CA TRP A 36 1.11 12.85 0.98
C TRP A 36 0.26 11.75 0.32
N ARG A 37 -0.99 12.04 -0.07
CA ARG A 37 -1.92 11.04 -0.63
C ARG A 37 -1.39 10.35 -1.89
N SER A 38 -0.80 11.09 -2.82
CA SER A 38 -0.22 10.49 -4.02
C SER A 38 0.95 9.57 -3.69
N LEU A 39 1.77 9.96 -2.71
CA LEU A 39 2.88 9.15 -2.23
C LEU A 39 2.41 7.88 -1.51
N ALA A 40 1.37 7.99 -0.67
CA ALA A 40 0.78 6.83 0.00
C ALA A 40 0.19 5.84 -1.01
N TYR A 41 -0.53 6.35 -2.01
CA TYR A 41 -1.07 5.52 -3.09
C TYR A 41 0.03 4.76 -3.83
N GLU A 42 1.12 5.44 -4.20
CA GLU A 42 2.27 4.83 -4.88
C GLU A 42 2.87 3.70 -4.05
N LEU A 43 3.22 3.97 -2.79
CA LEU A 43 3.88 2.99 -1.92
C LEU A 43 2.99 1.78 -1.61
N VAL A 44 1.69 1.98 -1.40
CA VAL A 44 0.75 0.88 -1.14
C VAL A 44 0.55 0.04 -2.41
N LEU A 45 0.40 0.67 -3.58
CA LEU A 45 0.26 -0.06 -4.83
C LEU A 45 1.53 -0.85 -5.17
N GLU A 46 2.71 -0.26 -4.97
CA GLU A 46 3.99 -0.95 -5.11
C GLU A 46 4.09 -2.15 -4.18
N GLY A 47 3.69 -2.01 -2.91
CA GLY A 47 3.68 -3.09 -1.93
C GLY A 47 2.77 -4.26 -2.35
N ILE A 48 1.52 -3.98 -2.72
CA ILE A 48 0.57 -5.00 -3.18
C ILE A 48 1.09 -5.75 -4.42
N LEU A 49 1.61 -5.02 -5.41
CA LEU A 49 2.11 -5.64 -6.65
C LEU A 49 3.40 -6.42 -6.41
N SER A 50 4.25 -5.96 -5.50
CA SER A 50 5.47 -6.67 -5.11
C SER A 50 5.16 -7.95 -4.36
N ASP A 51 4.13 -7.94 -3.49
CA ASP A 51 3.62 -9.15 -2.84
C ASP A 51 3.19 -10.20 -3.86
N TRP A 52 2.35 -9.81 -4.81
CA TRP A 52 1.91 -10.73 -5.85
C TRP A 52 3.09 -11.38 -6.61
N VAL A 53 4.12 -10.60 -6.95
CA VAL A 53 5.31 -11.13 -7.62
C VAL A 53 6.13 -12.05 -6.71
N ALA A 54 6.28 -11.71 -5.43
CA ALA A 54 7.10 -12.45 -4.48
C ALA A 54 6.44 -13.75 -4.00
N ASN A 55 5.13 -13.71 -3.76
CA ASN A 55 4.36 -14.74 -3.07
C ASN A 55 3.41 -15.51 -3.99
N GLY A 56 3.20 -15.07 -5.23
CA GLY A 56 2.30 -15.72 -6.18
C GLY A 56 0.81 -15.55 -5.85
N THR A 57 0.49 -14.66 -4.92
CA THR A 57 -0.85 -14.35 -4.42
C THR A 57 -1.43 -13.17 -5.21
N ASN A 58 -2.48 -13.41 -5.99
CA ASN A 58 -3.15 -12.36 -6.78
C ASN A 58 -4.51 -11.93 -6.20
N GLN A 59 -4.81 -12.39 -4.99
CA GLN A 59 -6.04 -12.11 -4.26
C GLN A 59 -5.70 -11.23 -3.07
N LEU A 60 -6.53 -10.21 -2.85
CA LEU A 60 -6.50 -9.41 -1.64
C LEU A 60 -7.72 -9.79 -0.81
N GLU A 61 -7.51 -10.16 0.44
CA GLU A 61 -8.58 -10.42 1.39
C GLU A 61 -9.09 -9.08 1.98
N PRO A 62 -10.30 -9.07 2.59
CA PRO A 62 -10.83 -7.87 3.23
C PRO A 62 -9.91 -7.32 4.33
N ASP A 63 -9.23 -8.22 5.07
CA ASP A 63 -8.37 -7.87 6.20
C ASP A 63 -7.09 -7.15 5.71
N ASP A 64 -6.62 -7.44 4.50
CA ASP A 64 -5.49 -6.72 3.86
C ASP A 64 -5.75 -5.23 3.73
N GLU A 65 -6.99 -4.83 3.37
CA GLU A 65 -7.33 -3.41 3.24
C GLU A 65 -7.25 -2.71 4.61
N GLU A 66 -7.62 -3.40 5.70
CA GLU A 66 -7.53 -2.90 7.08
C GLU A 66 -6.08 -2.81 7.56
N ASP A 67 -5.28 -3.84 7.31
CA ASP A 67 -3.86 -3.89 7.67
C ASP A 67 -3.07 -2.79 6.96
N LEU A 68 -3.21 -2.68 5.64
CA LEU A 68 -2.55 -1.66 4.83
C LEU A 68 -2.95 -0.25 5.27
N THR A 69 -4.23 -0.07 5.64
CA THR A 69 -4.71 1.20 6.20
C THR A 69 -4.05 1.49 7.54
N SER A 70 -3.95 0.51 8.43
CA SER A 70 -3.31 0.64 9.74
C SER A 70 -1.82 0.98 9.63
N LEU A 71 -1.09 0.32 8.72
CA LEU A 71 0.33 0.62 8.46
C LEU A 71 0.54 2.04 7.92
N MET A 72 -0.31 2.48 6.99
CA MET A 72 -0.28 3.84 6.47
C MET A 72 -0.58 4.89 7.54
N LEU A 73 -1.59 4.64 8.39
CA LEU A 73 -1.95 5.53 9.50
C LEU A 73 -0.82 5.63 10.53
N LEU A 74 -0.18 4.52 10.88
CA LEU A 74 1.00 4.49 11.74
C LEU A 74 2.14 5.35 11.16
N ALA A 75 2.44 5.18 9.87
CA ALA A 75 3.47 5.97 9.20
C ALA A 75 3.15 7.47 9.21
N ALA A 76 1.88 7.83 9.00
CA ALA A 76 1.43 9.22 9.04
C ALA A 76 1.53 9.83 10.44
N ASP A 77 1.14 9.08 11.47
CA ASP A 77 1.21 9.50 12.87
C ASP A 77 2.66 9.81 13.29
N VAL A 78 3.56 8.84 13.09
CA VAL A 78 5.00 8.99 13.37
C VAL A 78 5.61 10.17 12.60
N ALA A 79 5.21 10.36 11.35
CA ALA A 79 5.69 11.47 10.54
C ALA A 79 5.19 12.83 11.04
N LEU A 80 3.93 12.93 11.46
CA LEU A 80 3.35 14.19 11.97
C LEU A 80 3.92 14.59 13.32
N GLU A 81 4.34 13.63 14.15
CA GLU A 81 5.05 13.89 15.40
C GLU A 81 6.47 14.43 15.21
N HIS A 82 7.06 14.29 14.02
CA HIS A 82 8.40 14.78 13.76
C HIS A 82 8.48 16.32 13.97
N PRO A 83 9.44 16.82 14.76
CA PRO A 83 9.48 18.22 15.18
C PRO A 83 9.78 19.17 14.02
N GLU A 84 10.61 18.74 13.07
CA GLU A 84 10.92 19.52 11.87
C GLU A 84 9.94 19.20 10.75
N GLU A 85 9.12 20.19 10.36
CA GLU A 85 8.08 20.05 9.32
C GLU A 85 8.67 19.60 7.97
N ALA A 86 9.84 20.12 7.61
CA ALA A 86 10.53 19.80 6.36
C ALA A 86 10.93 18.32 6.23
N LEU A 87 11.04 17.59 7.36
CA LEU A 87 11.41 16.18 7.36
C LEU A 87 10.20 15.24 7.41
N ARG A 88 8.99 15.73 7.69
CA ARG A 88 7.78 14.90 7.89
C ARG A 88 7.45 14.02 6.69
N GLU A 89 7.43 14.58 5.48
CA GLU A 89 7.15 13.79 4.27
C GLU A 89 8.22 12.71 4.06
N THR A 90 9.49 13.01 4.35
CA THR A 90 10.59 12.05 4.22
C THR A 90 10.42 10.93 5.24
N THR A 91 10.08 11.26 6.50
CA THR A 91 9.75 10.29 7.54
C THR A 91 8.59 9.40 7.11
N PHE A 92 7.49 9.98 6.64
CA PHE A 92 6.33 9.24 6.14
C PHE A 92 6.72 8.26 5.03
N ARG A 93 7.45 8.75 4.02
CA ARG A 93 7.92 7.93 2.88
C ARG A 93 8.73 6.73 3.34
N VAL A 94 9.71 6.96 4.22
CA VAL A 94 10.63 5.92 4.66
C VAL A 94 9.91 4.89 5.51
N VAL A 95 9.11 5.33 6.48
CA VAL A 95 8.38 4.44 7.38
C VAL A 95 7.39 3.59 6.61
N LEU A 96 6.55 4.20 5.76
CA LEU A 96 5.56 3.46 4.98
C LEU A 96 6.22 2.46 4.02
N ARG A 97 7.32 2.86 3.34
CA ARG A 97 8.03 1.95 2.45
C ARG A 97 8.57 0.72 3.18
N GLN A 98 9.14 0.89 4.37
CA GLN A 98 9.66 -0.23 5.15
C GLN A 98 8.53 -1.10 5.71
N ALA A 99 7.45 -0.50 6.20
CA ALA A 99 6.27 -1.22 6.64
C ALA A 99 5.67 -2.08 5.50
N MET A 100 5.63 -1.54 4.27
CA MET A 100 5.16 -2.30 3.12
C MET A 100 6.07 -3.47 2.75
N ALA A 101 7.39 -3.27 2.82
CA ALA A 101 8.35 -4.33 2.55
C ALA A 101 8.25 -5.46 3.59
N ASP A 102 8.04 -5.11 4.87
CA ASP A 102 7.84 -6.07 5.95
C ASP A 102 6.53 -6.85 5.79
N TRP A 103 5.43 -6.14 5.49
CA TRP A 103 4.14 -6.75 5.18
C TRP A 103 4.27 -7.79 4.07
N THR A 104 4.89 -7.46 2.94
CA THR A 104 5.15 -8.40 1.84
C THR A 104 6.01 -9.59 2.26
N ALA A 105 7.04 -9.37 3.10
CA ALA A 105 7.94 -10.44 3.53
C ALA A 105 7.27 -11.43 4.50
N ASN A 106 6.36 -10.93 5.34
CA ASN A 106 5.75 -11.69 6.41
C ASN A 106 4.31 -12.13 6.11
N TRP A 107 3.74 -11.73 4.97
CA TRP A 107 2.36 -12.02 4.58
C TRP A 107 1.96 -13.50 4.64
N ASN A 108 2.88 -14.39 4.23
CA ASN A 108 2.66 -15.84 4.19
C ASN A 108 3.27 -16.60 5.37
N LEU A 109 3.83 -15.89 6.36
CA LEU A 109 4.36 -16.52 7.56
C LEU A 109 3.20 -16.72 8.54
N GLU A 110 2.35 -17.70 8.25
CA GLU A 110 1.46 -18.26 9.27
C GLU A 110 2.29 -18.71 10.48
N GLU A 111 1.85 -18.39 11.71
CA GLU A 111 2.40 -18.93 12.96
C GLU A 111 2.37 -20.47 13.02
#